data_AF-A0A7S0IID2-F1
#
_entry.id   AF-A0A7S0IID2-F1
#
_cell.length_a   1.000
_cell.length_b   1.000
_cell.length_c   1.000
_cell.angle_alpha   90.00
_cell.angle_beta   90.00
_cell.angle_gamma   90.00
#
_symmetry.space_group_name_H-M   'P 1'
#
loop_
_entity.id
_entity.type
_entity.pdbx_description
1 polymer ?
#
loop_
_entity_poly.entity_id
_entity_poly.type
_entity_poly.pdbx_seq_one_letter_code
_entity_poly.pdbx_strand_id
1 'polypeptide(L)'
;CIGLFALISIALVSVAPEVALAGSECTGLRFGLLFDRSGTGLVQLWRCAKTYQAANWWFVVGAFELVYVSLKMFAIPATFSLSILAGALFPLPVAQLITGLGEGVGSSLCYLTSRAIAGPVVERFFSAKLQKLRARAAQEREHMLLFNFFLRLTPFLPNYFINIASPLVGVPLGPFFIASLFGTQGSLLFLALTGATLRDAGESG
;
A
#
# COMPACT_ATOMS: atom_id res chain seq x y z
N CYS A 1 -16.44 -3.09 -0.48
CA CYS A 1 -14.99 -3.10 -0.76
C CYS A 1 -14.70 -2.95 -2.24
N ILE A 2 -15.08 -3.92 -3.09
CA ILE A 2 -14.88 -3.85 -4.56
C ILE A 2 -15.56 -2.62 -5.18
N GLY A 3 -16.79 -2.29 -4.76
CA GLY A 3 -17.50 -1.10 -5.24
C GLY A 3 -16.84 0.24 -4.87
N LEU A 4 -16.25 0.35 -3.67
CA LEU A 4 -15.56 1.58 -3.25
C LEU A 4 -14.21 1.72 -3.97
N PHE A 5 -13.48 0.62 -4.17
CA PHE A 5 -12.27 0.60 -4.99
C PHE A 5 -12.58 0.99 -6.44
N ALA A 6 -13.65 0.44 -7.03
CA ALA A 6 -14.09 0.77 -8.37
C ALA A 6 -14.49 2.26 -8.50
N LEU A 7 -15.20 2.82 -7.52
CA LEU A 7 -15.55 4.25 -7.49
C LEU A 7 -14.31 5.14 -7.39
N ILE A 8 -13.32 4.75 -6.57
CA ILE A 8 -12.04 5.45 -6.46
C ILE A 8 -11.28 5.40 -7.79
N SER A 9 -11.23 4.25 -8.46
CA SER A 9 -10.62 4.11 -9.78
C SER A 9 -11.35 4.94 -10.85
N ILE A 10 -12.68 4.96 -10.85
CA ILE A 10 -13.49 5.76 -11.78
C ILE A 10 -13.26 7.26 -11.54
N ALA A 11 -13.26 7.70 -10.28
CA ALA A 11 -12.98 9.09 -9.92
C ALA A 11 -11.56 9.51 -10.34
N LEU A 12 -10.58 8.63 -10.16
CA LEU A 12 -9.20 8.85 -10.63
C LEU A 12 -9.11 9.06 -12.13
N VAL A 13 -9.79 8.21 -12.91
CA VAL A 13 -9.86 8.35 -14.38
C VAL A 13 -10.57 9.64 -14.78
N SER A 14 -11.58 10.06 -14.03
CA SER A 14 -12.38 11.26 -14.34
C SER A 14 -11.65 12.58 -14.08
N VAL A 15 -10.65 12.58 -13.18
CA VAL A 15 -9.85 13.76 -12.81
C VAL A 15 -8.47 13.74 -13.48
N ALA A 16 -8.16 12.69 -14.24
CA ALA A 16 -6.88 12.58 -14.94
C ALA A 16 -6.73 13.73 -15.94
N PRO A 17 -5.71 14.61 -15.79
CA PRO A 17 -5.49 15.68 -16.74
C PRO A 17 -5.29 15.10 -18.14
N GLU A 18 -6.01 15.67 -19.12
CA GLU A 18 -5.87 15.26 -20.50
C GLU A 18 -4.41 15.42 -20.95
N VAL A 19 -3.93 14.38 -21.61
CA VAL A 19 -2.54 14.22 -22.04
C VAL A 19 -2.30 15.12 -23.26
N ALA A 20 -2.25 16.43 -23.07
CA ALA A 20 -1.90 17.39 -24.13
C ALA A 20 -0.39 17.38 -24.46
N LEU A 21 0.43 16.61 -23.72
CA LEU A 21 1.90 16.63 -23.79
C LEU A 21 2.57 15.27 -24.02
N ALA A 22 1.85 14.15 -24.08
CA ALA A 22 2.47 12.93 -24.59
C ALA A 22 2.37 12.95 -26.11
N GLY A 23 3.50 13.25 -26.76
CA GLY A 23 3.69 12.91 -28.17
C GLY A 23 3.41 11.43 -28.44
N SER A 24 3.69 10.98 -29.66
CA SER A 24 3.37 9.67 -30.26
C SER A 24 3.62 8.38 -29.45
N GLU A 25 4.21 8.44 -28.24
CA GLU A 25 4.53 7.29 -27.39
C GLU A 25 3.33 6.70 -26.63
N CYS A 26 2.36 7.52 -26.20
CA CYS A 26 1.15 7.05 -25.49
C CYS A 26 0.00 6.69 -26.44
N THR A 27 0.17 6.89 -27.75
CA THR A 27 -0.87 6.65 -28.75
C THR A 27 -1.06 5.14 -28.95
N GLY A 28 -2.31 4.65 -28.91
CA GLY A 28 -2.62 3.22 -29.13
C GLY A 28 -2.48 2.30 -27.92
N LEU A 29 -2.34 2.85 -26.71
CA LEU A 29 -2.33 2.07 -25.47
C LEU A 29 -3.64 1.25 -25.33
N ARG A 30 -3.52 -0.07 -25.24
CA ARG A 30 -4.65 -0.99 -25.00
C ARG A 30 -4.33 -1.89 -23.82
N PHE A 31 -5.35 -2.26 -23.03
CA PHE A 31 -5.17 -3.17 -21.89
C PHE A 31 -4.50 -4.51 -22.30
N GLY A 32 -4.72 -4.96 -23.54
CA GLY A 32 -4.07 -6.15 -24.09
C GLY A 32 -2.54 -6.07 -24.26
N LEU A 33 -1.95 -4.86 -24.36
CA LEU A 33 -0.49 -4.70 -24.42
C LEU A 33 0.20 -5.13 -23.12
N LEU A 34 -0.52 -5.11 -21.99
CA LEU A 34 0.03 -5.45 -20.68
C LEU A 34 0.38 -6.96 -20.57
N PHE A 35 -0.27 -7.79 -21.39
CA PHE A 35 -0.08 -9.24 -21.43
C PHE A 35 0.65 -9.70 -22.70
N ASP A 36 1.25 -8.77 -23.44
CA ASP A 36 2.03 -9.11 -24.62
C ASP A 36 3.27 -9.93 -24.23
N ARG A 37 3.38 -11.13 -24.81
CA ARG A 37 4.53 -12.03 -24.60
C ARG A 37 5.83 -11.48 -25.16
N SER A 38 5.76 -10.51 -26.08
CA SER A 38 6.94 -9.93 -26.74
C SER A 38 7.68 -8.90 -25.87
N GLY A 39 7.13 -8.46 -24.74
CA GLY A 39 7.76 -7.51 -23.82
C GLY A 39 7.84 -6.05 -24.32
N THR A 40 7.67 -5.83 -25.62
CA THR A 40 7.66 -4.50 -26.27
C THR A 40 6.49 -3.64 -25.77
N GLY A 41 5.33 -4.25 -25.51
CA GLY A 41 4.19 -3.55 -24.94
C GLY A 41 4.45 -2.99 -23.53
N LEU A 42 5.23 -3.71 -22.71
CA LEU A 42 5.61 -3.26 -21.36
C LEU A 42 6.58 -2.07 -21.42
N VAL A 43 7.53 -2.09 -22.35
CA VAL A 43 8.47 -0.99 -22.57
C VAL A 43 7.74 0.28 -23.01
N GLN A 44 6.78 0.17 -23.93
CA GLN A 44 5.96 1.30 -24.36
C GLN A 44 5.11 1.86 -23.22
N LEU A 45 4.49 0.98 -22.42
CA LEU A 45 3.72 1.37 -21.22
C LEU A 45 4.61 2.14 -20.23
N TRP A 46 5.83 1.64 -19.99
CA TRP A 46 6.80 2.26 -19.09
C TRP A 46 7.22 3.65 -19.56
N ARG A 47 7.56 3.81 -20.85
CA ARG A 47 7.93 5.13 -21.42
C ARG A 47 6.77 6.13 -21.30
N CYS A 48 5.56 5.71 -21.66
CA CYS A 48 4.37 6.54 -21.52
C CYS A 48 4.14 6.95 -20.05
N ALA A 49 4.26 6.00 -19.11
CA ALA A 49 4.10 6.29 -17.68
C ALA A 49 5.15 7.29 -17.16
N LYS A 50 6.41 7.17 -17.60
CA LYS A 50 7.50 8.09 -17.23
C LYS A 50 7.27 9.50 -17.79
N THR A 51 6.88 9.61 -19.06
CA THR A 51 6.57 10.89 -19.70
C THR A 51 5.37 11.56 -19.02
N TYR A 52 4.32 10.79 -18.70
CA TYR A 52 3.15 11.29 -17.99
C TYR A 52 3.47 11.73 -16.55
N GLN A 53 4.29 10.96 -15.83
CA GLN A 53 4.77 11.32 -14.50
C GLN A 53 5.57 12.62 -14.51
N ALA A 54 6.45 12.82 -15.50
CA ALA A 54 7.24 14.04 -15.63
C ALA A 54 6.35 15.27 -15.88
N ALA A 55 5.30 15.13 -16.69
CA ALA A 55 4.34 16.21 -16.96
C ALA A 55 3.39 16.49 -15.78
N ASN A 56 2.96 15.46 -15.05
CA ASN A 56 1.90 15.52 -14.04
C ASN A 56 2.31 14.90 -12.70
N TRP A 57 3.44 15.33 -12.15
CA TRP A 57 4.04 14.75 -10.94
C TRP A 57 3.07 14.60 -9.76
N TRP A 58 2.42 15.69 -9.36
CA TRP A 58 1.52 15.71 -8.21
C TRP A 58 0.29 14.81 -8.38
N PHE A 59 -0.25 14.76 -9.60
CA PHE A 59 -1.36 13.88 -9.91
C PHE A 59 -0.93 12.41 -9.80
N VAL A 60 0.24 12.05 -10.36
CA VAL A 60 0.73 10.66 -10.29
C VAL A 60 1.05 10.23 -8.86
N VAL A 61 1.65 11.10 -8.04
CA VAL A 61 1.86 10.83 -6.61
C VAL A 61 0.53 10.64 -5.88
N GLY A 62 -0.43 11.55 -6.07
CA GLY A 62 -1.75 11.45 -5.44
C GLY A 62 -2.53 10.20 -5.87
N ALA A 63 -2.46 9.86 -7.16
CA ALA A 63 -3.09 8.66 -7.71
C ALA A 63 -2.45 7.39 -7.16
N PHE A 64 -1.12 7.34 -7.13
CA PHE A 64 -0.37 6.22 -6.55
C PHE A 64 -0.78 6.01 -5.08
N GLU A 65 -0.76 7.07 -4.29
CA GLU A 65 -1.08 7.02 -2.86
C GLU A 65 -2.53 6.59 -2.61
N LEU A 66 -3.46 7.13 -3.38
CA LEU A 66 -4.88 6.77 -3.29
C LEU A 66 -5.12 5.28 -3.59
N VAL A 67 -4.47 4.74 -4.63
CA VAL A 67 -4.54 3.32 -4.95
C VAL A 67 -3.88 2.49 -3.85
N TYR A 68 -2.69 2.89 -3.38
CA TYR A 68 -1.95 2.20 -2.32
C TYR A 68 -2.77 2.10 -1.03
N VAL A 69 -3.28 3.23 -0.54
CA VAL A 69 -4.12 3.31 0.66
C VAL A 69 -5.40 2.50 0.50
N SER A 70 -6.03 2.53 -0.67
CA SER A 70 -7.25 1.75 -0.94
C SER A 70 -6.99 0.24 -0.85
N LEU A 71 -5.93 -0.25 -1.50
CA LEU A 71 -5.55 -1.66 -1.42
C LEU A 71 -5.20 -2.08 0.01
N LYS A 72 -4.49 -1.23 0.75
CA LYS A 72 -4.17 -1.45 2.17
C LYS A 72 -5.42 -1.51 3.05
N MET A 73 -6.33 -0.57 2.89
CA MET A 73 -7.59 -0.50 3.63
C MET A 73 -8.38 -1.80 3.50
N PHE A 74 -8.39 -2.40 2.30
CA PHE A 74 -9.06 -3.67 2.01
C PHE A 74 -8.21 -4.92 2.27
N ALA A 75 -7.06 -4.79 2.93
CA ALA A 75 -6.17 -5.91 3.24
C ALA A 75 -5.71 -6.71 2.00
N ILE A 76 -5.64 -6.07 0.82
CA ILE A 76 -5.22 -6.71 -0.43
C ILE A 76 -3.69 -6.70 -0.49
N PRO A 77 -3.02 -7.87 -0.64
CA PRO A 77 -1.55 -7.96 -0.62
C PRO A 77 -0.85 -7.38 -1.87
N ALA A 78 -1.58 -6.74 -2.78
CA ALA A 78 -1.06 -6.12 -4.01
C ALA A 78 -0.13 -4.92 -3.74
N THR A 79 -0.09 -4.40 -2.51
CA THR A 79 0.77 -3.28 -2.12
C THR A 79 2.25 -3.63 -2.19
N PHE A 80 2.61 -4.92 -2.09
CA PHE A 80 3.98 -5.39 -2.28
C PHE A 80 4.51 -5.00 -3.68
N SER A 81 3.73 -5.30 -4.72
CA SER A 81 4.06 -4.95 -6.10
C SER A 81 4.10 -3.45 -6.32
N LEU A 82 3.21 -2.69 -5.67
CA LEU A 82 3.23 -1.23 -5.73
C LEU A 82 4.47 -0.62 -5.06
N SER A 83 4.99 -1.20 -3.98
CA SER A 83 6.23 -0.71 -3.36
C SER A 83 7.45 -0.91 -4.27
N ILE A 84 7.49 -2.01 -5.03
CA ILE A 84 8.50 -2.21 -6.08
C ILE A 84 8.31 -1.19 -7.19
N LEU A 85 7.08 -1.01 -7.67
CA LEU A 85 6.78 0.01 -8.68
C LEU A 85 7.18 1.42 -8.23
N ALA A 86 6.97 1.76 -6.96
CA ALA A 86 7.37 3.04 -6.40
C ALA A 86 8.87 3.29 -6.52
N GLY A 87 9.68 2.27 -6.23
CA GLY A 87 11.14 2.35 -6.36
C GLY A 87 11.64 2.46 -7.80
N ALA A 88 10.92 1.85 -8.74
CA ALA A 88 11.20 2.02 -10.16
C ALA A 88 10.80 3.44 -10.65
N LEU A 89 9.63 3.92 -10.23
CA LEU A 89 8.99 5.11 -10.77
C LEU A 89 9.50 6.41 -10.14
N PHE A 90 9.74 6.44 -8.83
CA PHE A 90 10.15 7.62 -8.08
C PHE A 90 11.61 7.52 -7.59
N PRO A 91 12.27 8.65 -7.31
CA PRO A 91 13.53 8.65 -6.56
C PRO A 91 13.36 7.95 -5.22
N LEU A 92 14.39 7.22 -4.78
CA LEU A 92 14.31 6.34 -3.60
C LEU A 92 13.77 7.05 -2.32
N PRO A 93 14.21 8.27 -1.95
CA PRO A 93 13.69 8.96 -0.77
C PRO A 93 12.18 9.29 -0.90
N VAL A 94 11.73 9.61 -2.10
CA VAL A 94 10.32 9.90 -2.38
C VAL A 94 9.51 8.61 -2.33
N ALA A 95 9.99 7.53 -2.96
CA ALA A 95 9.34 6.22 -2.95
C ALA A 95 9.13 5.72 -1.52
N GLN A 96 10.12 5.91 -0.64
CA GLN A 96 10.01 5.52 0.75
C GLN A 96 9.06 6.39 1.55
N LEU A 97 9.06 7.71 1.31
CA LEU A 97 8.12 8.62 1.98
C LEU A 97 6.67 8.30 1.60
N ILE A 98 6.36 8.17 0.30
CA ILE A 98 4.99 7.90 -0.15
C ILE A 98 4.51 6.53 0.34
N THR A 99 5.29 5.47 0.16
CA THR A 99 4.89 4.13 0.60
C THR A 99 4.79 4.03 2.12
N GLY A 100 5.64 4.76 2.85
CA GLY A 100 5.57 4.86 4.31
C GLY A 100 4.31 5.55 4.81
N LEU A 101 3.97 6.71 4.25
CA LEU A 101 2.74 7.42 4.55
C LEU A 101 1.51 6.55 4.22
N GLY A 102 1.53 5.91 3.06
CA GLY A 102 0.47 4.98 2.64
C GLY A 102 0.33 3.79 3.56
N GLU A 103 1.43 3.29 4.13
CA GLU A 103 1.40 2.22 5.12
C GLU A 103 0.72 2.68 6.42
N GLY A 104 1.10 3.83 6.95
CA GLY A 104 0.53 4.38 8.18
C GLY A 104 -0.97 4.69 8.02
N VAL A 105 -1.32 5.44 6.98
CA VAL A 105 -2.70 5.87 6.70
C VAL A 105 -3.56 4.67 6.31
N GLY A 106 -3.12 3.85 5.35
CA GLY A 106 -3.86 2.68 4.88
C GLY A 106 -4.05 1.61 5.96
N SER A 107 -3.04 1.35 6.79
CA SER A 107 -3.17 0.42 7.92
C SER A 107 -4.14 0.94 8.98
N SER A 108 -4.18 2.25 9.20
CA SER A 108 -5.13 2.88 10.15
C SER A 108 -6.57 2.79 9.65
N LEU A 109 -6.80 3.01 8.36
CA LEU A 109 -8.12 2.82 7.76
C LEU A 109 -8.56 1.34 7.81
N CYS A 110 -7.65 0.41 7.56
CA CYS A 110 -7.90 -1.02 7.74
C CYS A 110 -8.27 -1.35 9.19
N TYR A 111 -7.52 -0.81 10.16
CA TYR A 111 -7.79 -0.95 11.59
C TYR A 111 -9.20 -0.44 11.95
N LEU A 112 -9.57 0.76 11.49
CA LEU A 112 -10.87 1.36 11.80
C LEU A 112 -12.02 0.56 11.18
N THR A 113 -11.84 0.12 9.93
CA THR A 113 -12.81 -0.71 9.22
C THR A 113 -12.98 -2.06 9.92
N SER A 114 -11.88 -2.70 10.33
CA SER A 114 -11.92 -3.94 11.11
C SER A 114 -12.63 -3.75 12.45
N ARG A 115 -12.34 -2.64 13.17
CA ARG A 115 -13.01 -2.31 14.43
C ARG A 115 -14.53 -2.18 14.26
N ALA A 116 -14.98 -1.52 13.20
CA ALA A 116 -16.39 -1.28 12.93
C ALA A 116 -17.14 -2.55 12.47
N ILE A 117 -16.52 -3.35 11.60
CA ILE A 117 -17.17 -4.52 10.97
C ILE A 117 -16.89 -5.81 11.74
N ALA A 118 -15.62 -6.13 11.97
CA ALA A 118 -15.21 -7.38 12.59
C ALA A 118 -15.39 -7.36 14.12
N GLY A 119 -15.27 -6.19 14.76
CA GLY A 119 -15.45 -6.03 16.20
C GLY A 119 -16.74 -6.66 16.75
N PRO A 120 -17.93 -6.20 16.31
CA PRO A 120 -19.22 -6.72 16.78
C PRO A 120 -19.41 -8.22 16.49
N VAL A 121 -18.93 -8.68 15.33
CA VAL A 121 -19.03 -10.10 14.92
C VAL A 121 -18.21 -10.98 15.84
N VAL A 122 -16.93 -10.65 16.03
CA VAL A 122 -16.02 -11.45 16.87
C VAL A 122 -16.45 -11.41 18.33
N GLU A 123 -16.94 -10.28 18.83
CA GLU A 123 -17.46 -10.16 20.19
C GLU A 123 -18.71 -11.03 20.41
N ARG A 124 -19.57 -11.18 19.41
CA ARG A 124 -20.76 -12.05 19.48
C ARG A 124 -20.42 -13.55 19.47
N PHE A 125 -19.48 -13.99 18.63
CA PHE A 125 -19.18 -15.41 18.45
C PHE A 125 -18.02 -15.94 19.32
N PHE A 126 -17.07 -15.08 19.72
CA PHE A 126 -15.82 -15.47 20.38
C PHE A 126 -15.48 -14.63 21.62
N SER A 127 -16.49 -14.08 22.31
CA SER A 127 -16.35 -13.22 23.50
C SER A 127 -15.34 -13.72 24.53
N ALA A 128 -15.43 -14.99 24.93
CA ALA A 128 -14.56 -15.58 25.97
C ALA A 128 -13.08 -15.63 25.57
N LYS A 129 -12.77 -15.94 24.31
CA LYS A 129 -11.39 -15.91 23.80
C LYS A 129 -10.88 -14.48 23.65
N LEU A 130 -11.75 -13.58 23.16
CA LEU A 130 -11.44 -12.18 22.97
C LEU A 130 -11.10 -11.49 24.31
N GLN A 131 -11.86 -11.77 25.36
CA GLN A 131 -11.59 -11.24 26.70
C GLN A 131 -10.25 -11.71 27.26
N LYS A 132 -9.87 -12.98 27.08
CA LYS A 132 -8.55 -13.49 27.47
C LYS A 132 -7.41 -12.76 26.72
N LEU A 133 -7.57 -12.55 25.42
CA LEU A 133 -6.60 -11.83 24.60
C LEU A 133 -6.47 -10.36 25.02
N ARG A 134 -7.61 -9.68 25.24
CA ARG A 134 -7.63 -8.30 25.73
C ARG A 134 -7.00 -8.17 27.11
N ALA A 135 -7.24 -9.11 28.03
CA ALA A 135 -6.64 -9.12 29.35
C ALA A 135 -5.12 -9.29 29.29
N ARG A 136 -4.61 -10.19 28.44
CA ARG A 136 -3.17 -10.37 28.23
C ARG A 136 -2.53 -9.15 27.57
N ALA A 137 -3.20 -8.55 26.58
CA ALA A 137 -2.74 -7.32 25.97
C ALA A 137 -2.72 -6.14 26.96
N ALA A 138 -3.67 -6.08 27.90
CA ALA A 138 -3.70 -5.05 28.93
C ALA A 138 -2.48 -5.10 29.86
N GLN A 139 -1.94 -6.30 30.14
CA GLN A 139 -0.71 -6.47 30.93
C GLN A 139 0.53 -5.91 30.22
N GLU A 140 0.56 -5.99 28.89
CA GLU A 140 1.69 -5.56 28.05
C GLU A 140 1.47 -4.17 27.42
N ARG A 141 0.57 -3.36 27.98
CA ARG A 141 0.15 -2.06 27.39
C ARG A 141 1.32 -1.09 27.20
N GLU A 142 2.24 -1.05 28.14
CA GLU A 142 3.41 -0.16 28.09
C GLU A 142 4.38 -0.53 26.96
N HIS A 143 4.39 -1.80 26.56
CA HIS A 143 5.24 -2.31 25.48
C HIS A 143 4.50 -2.52 24.15
N MET A 144 3.21 -2.12 24.04
CA MET A 144 2.40 -2.35 22.84
C MET A 144 2.98 -1.75 21.56
N LEU A 145 3.59 -0.57 21.64
CA LEU A 145 4.25 0.06 20.49
C LEU A 145 5.41 -0.83 20.01
N LEU A 146 6.29 -1.20 20.93
CA LEU A 146 7.49 -1.98 20.63
C LEU A 146 7.12 -3.38 20.15
N PHE A 147 6.13 -4.01 20.78
CA PHE A 147 5.58 -5.30 20.36
C PHE A 147 5.03 -5.23 18.94
N ASN A 148 4.17 -4.26 18.64
CA ASN A 148 3.59 -4.10 17.30
C ASN A 148 4.65 -3.74 16.24
N PHE A 149 5.69 -3.01 16.64
CA PHE A 149 6.84 -2.71 15.79
C PHE A 149 7.61 -3.98 15.44
N PHE A 150 7.96 -4.81 16.43
CA PHE A 150 8.65 -6.08 16.20
C PHE A 150 7.82 -7.07 15.38
N LEU A 151 6.51 -7.15 15.62
CA LEU A 151 5.64 -8.02 14.82
C LEU A 151 5.69 -7.70 13.33
N ARG A 152 5.87 -6.43 12.96
CA ARG A 152 5.95 -5.97 11.57
C ARG A 152 7.33 -6.17 10.95
N LEU A 153 8.37 -6.27 11.78
CA LEU A 153 9.71 -6.67 11.35
C LEU A 153 9.80 -8.18 11.11
N THR A 154 9.04 -8.99 11.86
CA THR A 154 9.02 -10.43 11.66
C THR A 154 8.29 -10.80 10.36
N PRO A 155 8.91 -11.52 9.42
CA PRO A 155 8.32 -11.82 8.11
C PRO A 155 7.18 -12.85 8.18
N PHE A 156 6.97 -13.49 9.33
CA PHE A 156 6.01 -14.58 9.50
C PHE A 156 4.55 -14.10 9.59
N LEU A 157 4.32 -12.89 10.11
CA LEU A 157 2.98 -12.35 10.32
C LEU A 157 2.66 -11.32 9.24
N PRO A 158 1.67 -11.58 8.36
CA PRO A 158 1.30 -10.61 7.35
C PRO A 158 0.79 -9.32 7.96
N ASN A 159 1.22 -8.17 7.44
CA ASN A 159 0.79 -6.85 7.92
C ASN A 159 -0.74 -6.68 7.96
N TYR A 160 -1.46 -7.25 7.00
CA TYR A 160 -2.92 -7.19 6.99
C TYR A 160 -3.56 -7.88 8.19
N PHE A 161 -2.97 -8.97 8.67
CA PHE A 161 -3.48 -9.71 9.84
C PHE A 161 -3.33 -8.87 11.10
N ILE A 162 -2.17 -8.24 11.27
CA ILE A 162 -1.90 -7.31 12.37
C ILE A 162 -2.90 -6.15 12.35
N ASN A 163 -3.17 -5.57 11.18
CA ASN A 163 -4.13 -4.48 10.99
C ASN A 163 -5.55 -4.87 11.42
N ILE A 164 -5.99 -6.08 11.07
CA ILE A 164 -7.32 -6.59 11.40
C ILE A 164 -7.42 -6.99 12.88
N ALA A 165 -6.40 -7.63 13.44
CA ALA A 165 -6.42 -8.20 14.79
C ALA A 165 -6.19 -7.14 15.89
N SER A 166 -5.36 -6.14 15.63
CA SER A 166 -5.01 -5.06 16.57
C SER A 166 -6.23 -4.36 17.24
N PRO A 167 -7.29 -3.94 16.52
CA PRO A 167 -8.46 -3.34 17.15
C PRO A 167 -9.26 -4.32 18.01
N LEU A 168 -9.26 -5.60 17.65
CA LEU A 168 -9.99 -6.65 18.37
C LEU A 168 -9.34 -6.91 19.74
N VAL A 169 -8.01 -6.98 19.76
CA VAL A 169 -7.19 -7.21 20.96
C VAL A 169 -7.09 -5.94 21.84
N GLY A 170 -7.53 -4.78 21.33
CA GLY A 170 -7.61 -3.54 22.09
C GLY A 170 -6.33 -2.71 22.07
N VAL A 171 -5.52 -2.83 21.01
CA VAL A 171 -4.33 -1.98 20.80
C VAL A 171 -4.79 -0.55 20.47
N PRO A 172 -4.27 0.49 21.14
CA PRO A 172 -4.61 1.89 20.85
C PRO A 172 -4.11 2.32 19.46
N LEU A 173 -4.88 3.20 18.79
CA LEU A 173 -4.61 3.62 17.42
C LEU A 173 -3.28 4.38 17.26
N GLY A 174 -2.90 5.22 18.23
CA GLY A 174 -1.66 6.01 18.17
C GLY A 174 -0.40 5.14 18.08
N PRO A 175 -0.13 4.26 19.07
CA PRO A 175 0.95 3.29 19.02
C PRO A 175 0.89 2.38 17.79
N PHE A 176 -0.31 2.00 17.37
CA PHE A 176 -0.50 1.23 16.14
C PHE A 176 -0.04 1.99 14.89
N PHE A 177 -0.42 3.27 14.75
CA PHE A 177 -0.03 4.12 13.64
C PHE A 177 1.49 4.33 13.58
N ILE A 178 2.11 4.67 14.71
CA ILE A 178 3.57 4.88 14.80
C ILE A 178 4.31 3.59 14.46
N ALA A 179 3.90 2.45 15.04
CA ALA A 179 4.50 1.16 14.73
C ALA A 179 4.31 0.76 13.26
N SER A 180 3.17 1.10 12.65
CA SER A 180 2.92 0.85 11.21
C SER A 180 3.81 1.71 10.33
N LEU A 181 3.94 3.00 10.67
CA LEU A 181 4.70 3.98 9.90
C LEU A 181 6.19 3.68 9.94
N PHE A 182 6.75 3.38 11.11
CA PHE A 182 8.19 3.15 11.27
C PHE A 182 8.61 1.69 11.19
N GLY A 183 7.79 0.75 11.69
CA GLY A 183 8.13 -0.67 11.76
C GLY A 183 8.19 -1.38 10.42
N THR A 184 7.62 -0.77 9.37
CA THR A 184 7.62 -1.31 8.01
C THR A 184 8.68 -0.67 7.10
N GLN A 185 9.35 0.41 7.55
CA GLN A 185 10.28 1.20 6.72
C GLN A 185 11.40 0.35 6.13
N GLY A 186 11.97 -0.57 6.90
CA GLY A 186 13.01 -1.47 6.39
C GLY A 186 12.52 -2.35 5.25
N SER A 187 11.32 -2.91 5.37
CA SER A 187 10.71 -3.72 4.31
C SER A 187 10.36 -2.89 3.06
N LEU A 188 9.84 -1.68 3.26
CA LEU A 188 9.50 -0.77 2.16
C LEU A 188 10.74 -0.30 1.40
N LEU A 189 11.83 0.02 2.12
CA LEU A 189 13.11 0.34 1.53
C LEU A 189 13.64 -0.81 0.68
N PHE A 190 13.61 -2.05 1.20
CA PHE A 190 14.04 -3.22 0.45
C PHE A 190 13.27 -3.39 -0.87
N LEU A 191 11.94 -3.20 -0.86
CA LEU A 191 11.11 -3.28 -2.06
C LEU A 191 11.37 -2.14 -3.03
N ALA A 192 11.53 -0.91 -2.53
CA ALA A 192 11.85 0.23 -3.35
C ALA A 192 13.25 0.09 -4.01
N LEU A 193 14.24 -0.44 -3.27
CA LEU A 193 15.55 -0.78 -3.83
C LEU A 193 15.43 -1.82 -4.94
N THR A 194 14.65 -2.87 -4.72
CA THR A 194 14.37 -3.89 -5.74
C THR A 194 13.81 -3.25 -7.02
N GLY A 195 12.84 -2.33 -6.88
CA GLY A 195 12.29 -1.58 -8.00
C GLY A 195 13.31 -0.71 -8.73
N ALA A 196 14.15 0.00 -7.98
CA ALA A 196 15.20 0.84 -8.53
C ALA A 196 16.22 0.01 -9.33
N THR A 197 16.67 -1.13 -8.77
CA THR A 197 17.59 -2.05 -9.47
C THR A 197 16.96 -2.64 -10.73
N LEU A 198 15.68 -2.98 -10.70
CA LEU A 198 14.96 -3.47 -11.89
C LEU A 198 14.88 -2.43 -13.00
N ARG A 199 14.66 -1.15 -12.65
CA ARG A 199 14.71 -0.05 -13.63
C ARG A 199 16.10 0.03 -14.26
N ASP A 200 17.14 0.08 -13.46
CA ASP A 200 18.52 0.28 -13.95
C ASP A 200 18.97 -0.91 -14.84
N ALA A 201 18.57 -2.14 -14.49
CA ALA A 201 18.80 -3.32 -15.31
C ALA A 201 18.04 -3.28 -16.65
N GLY A 202 16.82 -2.73 -16.66
CA GLY A 202 16.01 -2.57 -17.87
C GLY A 202 16.46 -1.43 -18.79
N GLU A 203 17.18 -0.44 -18.27
CA GLU A 203 17.75 0.67 -19.07
C GLU A 203 19.14 0.34 -19.64
N SER A 204 19.82 -0.69 -19.10
CA SER A 204 21.18 -1.09 -19.50
C SER A 204 21.24 -2.18 -20.57
N GLY A 205 20.10 -2.79 -20.94
CA GLY A 205 20.00 -3.87 -21.93
C GLY A 205 19.20 -3.46 -23.15
#